data_AF-A0A4V1UEC8-F1
#
_entry.id   AF-A0A4V1UEC8-F1
#
_cell.length_a   1.000
_cell.length_b   1.000
_cell.length_c   1.000
_cell.angle_alpha   90.00
_cell.angle_beta   90.00
_cell.angle_gamma   90.00
#
_symmetry.space_group_name_H-M   'P 1'
#
loop_
_entity.id
_entity.type
_entity.pdbx_description
1 polymer ?
#
loop_
_entity_poly.entity_id
_entity_poly.type
_entity_poly.pdbx_seq_one_letter_code
_entity_poly.pdbx_strand_id
1 'polypeptide(L)'
;MNILWKYLKPHRALILFSLLLAAAAQLLNLLDPVIFGKIIDEYATNKNNLPQDELIQGVIYWLLIALGIAILSKLCKAAQEYLTRRTVAKFGMNIFNDGLKQTLRLSFQEFEESRSGTTLSVLQKVKTDAERFINSFINVVFSSLVGIGFLLWYSLNRNWLLVPVFFVGVLMLGSLTGLVSKRIKGIQRSINRETDKQAGVITESLRNIELVKSLGLTFPEIRRLNEQTLKIYDLEMLKAKKVSSLSFLQGNMLNLLKQSILFILLWLIFRRILSTGELIAMQFISTAIFTPLQELGNMIILYREADASLQTFDRLMNKPVEKRPENSVEIDSLVSLRFDQVVFRHKTAGYNSIDNISFKIERGQTIAFVGPSGSGKSTLVKLLVGLYTPVSG
;
A
#
# COMPACT_ATOMS: atom_id res chain seq x y z
N MET A 1 10.95 -3.51 4.79
CA MET A 1 9.98 -4.05 5.78
C MET A 1 10.29 -3.82 7.26
N ASN A 2 11.54 -3.79 7.73
CA ASN A 2 11.84 -3.65 9.17
C ASN A 2 11.23 -2.40 9.83
N ILE A 3 11.11 -1.30 9.07
CA ILE A 3 10.49 -0.05 9.51
C ILE A 3 9.00 -0.23 9.80
N LEU A 4 8.27 -0.95 8.93
CA LEU A 4 6.87 -1.28 9.16
C LEU A 4 6.71 -1.96 10.52
N TRP A 5 7.56 -2.94 10.80
CA TRP A 5 7.54 -3.66 12.08
C TRP A 5 7.89 -2.77 13.27
N LYS A 6 8.87 -1.87 13.14
CA LYS A 6 9.24 -0.92 14.20
C LYS A 6 8.04 -0.06 14.65
N TYR A 7 7.26 0.46 13.70
CA TYR A 7 6.09 1.29 14.00
C TYR A 7 4.83 0.50 14.35
N LEU A 8 4.72 -0.77 13.94
CA LEU A 8 3.62 -1.66 14.33
C LEU A 8 3.83 -2.33 15.70
N LYS A 9 5.07 -2.54 16.14
CA LYS A 9 5.43 -3.22 17.40
C LYS A 9 4.72 -2.63 18.64
N PRO A 10 4.57 -1.30 18.82
CA PRO A 10 3.81 -0.73 19.93
C PRO A 10 2.33 -1.11 19.92
N HIS A 11 1.79 -1.49 18.76
CA HIS A 11 0.38 -1.85 18.57
C HIS A 11 0.17 -3.35 18.35
N ARG A 12 1.17 -4.19 18.68
CA ARG A 12 1.12 -5.66 18.49
C ARG A 12 -0.12 -6.32 19.07
N ALA A 13 -0.61 -5.85 20.22
CA ALA A 13 -1.81 -6.39 20.86
C ALA A 13 -3.06 -6.12 20.00
N LEU A 14 -3.22 -4.91 19.46
CA LEU A 14 -4.35 -4.56 18.61
C LEU A 14 -4.35 -5.33 17.28
N ILE A 15 -3.15 -5.56 16.71
CA ILE A 15 -2.98 -6.40 15.52
C ILE A 15 -3.32 -7.86 15.85
N LEU A 16 -2.87 -8.37 16.98
CA LEU A 16 -3.19 -9.74 17.40
C LEU A 16 -4.71 -9.91 17.59
N PHE A 17 -5.37 -8.98 18.27
CA PHE A 17 -6.82 -9.00 18.42
C PHE A 17 -7.56 -8.86 17.08
N SER A 18 -7.08 -8.03 16.16
CA SER A 18 -7.69 -7.93 14.83
C SER A 18 -7.52 -9.21 14.01
N LEU A 19 -6.37 -9.88 14.10
CA LEU A 19 -6.16 -11.20 13.49
C LEU A 19 -7.05 -12.27 14.12
N LEU A 20 -7.18 -12.31 15.45
CA LEU A 20 -8.08 -13.25 16.13
C LEU A 20 -9.54 -13.04 15.73
N LEU A 21 -10.01 -11.79 15.67
CA LEU A 21 -11.37 -11.48 15.20
C LEU A 21 -11.56 -11.77 13.71
N ALA A 22 -10.53 -11.58 12.87
CA ALA A 22 -10.57 -11.97 11.46
C ALA A 22 -10.72 -13.49 11.33
N ALA A 23 -9.98 -14.25 12.13
CA ALA A 23 -10.08 -15.71 12.15
C ALA A 23 -11.46 -16.17 12.63
N ALA A 24 -11.97 -15.59 13.72
CA ALA A 24 -13.29 -15.89 14.24
C ALA A 24 -14.40 -15.57 13.21
N ALA A 25 -14.37 -14.39 12.60
CA ALA A 25 -15.31 -14.01 11.55
C ALA A 25 -15.25 -14.96 10.35
N GLN A 26 -14.06 -15.31 9.89
CA GLN A 26 -13.89 -16.23 8.76
C GLN A 26 -14.41 -17.63 9.09
N LEU A 27 -14.12 -18.16 10.28
CA LEU A 27 -14.61 -19.48 10.70
C LEU A 27 -16.14 -19.49 10.83
N LEU A 28 -16.73 -18.48 11.47
CA LEU A 28 -18.18 -18.34 11.59
C LEU A 28 -18.86 -18.23 10.22
N ASN A 29 -18.26 -17.50 9.28
CA ASN A 29 -18.76 -17.39 7.91
C ASN A 29 -18.72 -18.74 7.16
N LEU A 30 -17.75 -19.61 7.46
CA LEU A 30 -17.63 -20.93 6.85
C LEU A 30 -18.51 -22.01 7.52
N LEU A 31 -19.02 -21.74 8.73
CA LEU A 31 -19.99 -22.61 9.39
C LEU A 31 -21.39 -22.51 8.78
N ASP A 32 -21.76 -21.36 8.20
CA ASP A 32 -23.07 -21.15 7.59
C ASP A 32 -23.40 -22.19 6.49
N PRO A 33 -22.51 -22.47 5.50
CA PRO A 33 -22.68 -23.58 4.57
C PRO A 33 -22.87 -24.96 5.21
N VAL A 34 -22.20 -25.23 6.33
CA VAL A 34 -22.28 -26.53 7.02
C VAL A 34 -23.65 -26.72 7.67
N ILE A 35 -24.20 -25.64 8.25
CA ILE A 35 -25.56 -25.64 8.81
C ILE A 35 -26.57 -25.84 7.70
N PHE A 36 -26.42 -25.14 6.58
CA PHE A 36 -27.28 -25.34 5.42
C PHE A 36 -27.24 -26.78 4.91
N GLY A 37 -26.05 -27.40 4.86
CA GLY A 37 -25.89 -28.81 4.53
C GLY A 37 -26.68 -29.73 5.47
N LYS A 38 -26.63 -29.50 6.79
CA LYS A 38 -27.41 -30.27 7.77
C LYS A 38 -28.92 -30.13 7.57
N ILE A 39 -29.39 -28.90 7.30
CA ILE A 39 -30.82 -28.66 7.01
C ILE A 39 -31.27 -29.51 5.82
N ILE A 40 -30.46 -29.58 4.77
CA ILE A 40 -30.78 -30.40 3.60
C ILE A 40 -30.82 -31.89 3.97
N ASP A 41 -29.79 -32.41 4.63
CA ASP A 41 -29.67 -33.83 4.89
C ASP A 41 -30.71 -34.38 5.88
N GLU A 42 -30.93 -33.66 6.99
CA GLU A 42 -31.79 -34.12 8.08
C GLU A 42 -33.27 -33.80 7.81
N TYR A 43 -33.57 -32.63 7.24
CA TYR A 43 -34.94 -32.12 7.13
C TYR A 43 -35.49 -32.11 5.70
N ALA A 44 -34.70 -31.69 4.70
CA ALA A 44 -35.20 -31.61 3.33
C ALA A 44 -35.30 -32.97 2.65
N THR A 45 -34.33 -33.87 2.87
CA THR A 45 -34.40 -35.25 2.36
C THR A 45 -35.32 -36.17 3.19
N ASN A 46 -35.79 -35.70 4.35
CA ASN A 46 -36.66 -36.43 5.30
C ASN A 46 -36.30 -37.92 5.46
N LYS A 47 -35.00 -38.24 5.65
CA LYS A 47 -34.52 -39.63 5.73
C LYS A 47 -35.16 -40.44 6.87
N ASN A 48 -35.67 -39.76 7.90
CA ASN A 48 -36.24 -40.36 9.10
C ASN A 48 -37.78 -40.39 9.09
N ASN A 49 -38.45 -39.99 7.99
CA ASN A 49 -39.91 -39.88 7.89
C ASN A 49 -40.55 -39.12 9.08
N LEU A 50 -39.97 -37.98 9.43
CA LEU A 50 -40.46 -37.13 10.52
C LEU A 50 -41.81 -36.48 10.13
N PRO A 51 -42.70 -36.23 11.10
CA PRO A 51 -43.92 -35.48 10.87
C PRO A 51 -43.61 -34.03 10.44
N GLN A 52 -44.53 -33.43 9.67
CA GLN A 52 -44.34 -32.11 9.07
C GLN A 52 -44.03 -31.02 10.12
N ASP A 53 -44.64 -31.10 11.30
CA ASP A 53 -44.42 -30.12 12.38
C ASP A 53 -42.99 -30.19 12.94
N GLU A 54 -42.43 -31.39 13.11
CA GLU A 54 -41.04 -31.57 13.55
C GLU A 54 -40.05 -31.12 12.48
N LEU A 55 -40.39 -31.32 11.19
CA LEU A 55 -39.59 -30.82 10.08
C LEU A 55 -39.51 -29.29 10.10
N ILE A 56 -40.66 -28.62 10.23
CA ILE A 56 -40.73 -27.16 10.27
C ILE A 56 -40.01 -26.62 11.50
N GLN A 57 -40.22 -27.21 12.68
CA GLN A 57 -39.57 -26.76 13.91
C GLN A 57 -38.04 -26.90 13.84
N GLY A 58 -37.54 -28.03 13.33
CA GLY A 58 -36.10 -28.24 13.22
C GLY A 58 -35.44 -27.36 12.15
N VAL A 59 -36.11 -27.10 11.03
CA VAL A 59 -35.64 -26.11 10.03
C VAL A 59 -35.59 -24.71 10.65
N ILE A 60 -36.65 -24.28 11.34
CA ILE A 60 -36.68 -22.97 12.02
C ILE A 60 -35.56 -22.87 13.06
N TYR A 61 -35.34 -23.92 13.85
CA TYR A 61 -34.26 -23.97 14.84
C TYR A 61 -32.88 -23.77 14.20
N TRP A 62 -32.57 -24.51 13.14
CA TRP A 62 -31.28 -24.36 12.44
C TRP A 62 -31.16 -23.02 11.71
N LEU A 63 -32.25 -22.47 11.17
CA LEU A 63 -32.27 -21.12 10.58
C LEU A 63 -32.02 -20.03 11.61
N LEU A 64 -32.58 -20.15 12.83
CA LEU A 64 -32.30 -19.22 13.93
C LEU A 64 -30.84 -19.29 14.37
N ILE A 65 -30.27 -20.49 14.44
CA ILE A 65 -28.83 -20.68 14.70
C ILE A 65 -27.99 -20.07 13.59
N ALA A 66 -28.31 -20.33 12.32
CA ALA A 66 -27.61 -19.77 11.17
C ALA A 66 -27.65 -18.23 11.19
N LEU A 67 -28.82 -17.64 11.49
CA LEU A 67 -28.98 -16.20 11.64
C LEU A 67 -28.10 -15.65 12.79
N GLY A 68 -28.10 -16.33 13.95
CA GLY A 68 -27.26 -15.95 15.09
C GLY A 68 -25.77 -15.97 14.75
N ILE A 69 -25.30 -17.03 14.06
CA ILE A 69 -23.92 -17.17 13.59
C ILE A 69 -23.57 -16.12 12.54
N ALA A 70 -24.49 -15.83 11.61
CA ALA A 70 -24.29 -14.81 10.57
C ALA A 70 -24.16 -13.40 11.19
N ILE A 71 -25.00 -13.07 12.18
CA ILE A 71 -24.91 -11.80 12.92
C ILE A 71 -23.58 -11.74 13.70
N LEU A 72 -23.24 -12.81 14.42
CA LEU A 72 -21.99 -12.87 15.19
C LEU A 72 -20.76 -12.73 14.28
N SER A 73 -20.76 -13.39 13.12
CA SER A 73 -19.72 -13.28 12.10
C SER A 73 -19.56 -11.83 11.63
N LYS A 74 -20.67 -11.14 11.31
CA LYS A 74 -20.67 -9.73 10.91
C LYS A 74 -20.20 -8.80 12.04
N LEU A 75 -20.57 -9.08 13.29
CA LEU A 75 -20.10 -8.31 14.45
C LEU A 75 -18.59 -8.48 14.67
N CYS A 76 -18.08 -9.72 14.61
CA CYS A 76 -16.64 -10.00 14.66
C CYS A 76 -15.91 -9.29 13.52
N LYS A 77 -16.46 -9.30 12.30
CA LYS A 77 -15.87 -8.63 11.14
C LYS A 77 -15.85 -7.11 11.32
N ALA A 78 -16.94 -6.50 11.77
CA ALA A 78 -17.01 -5.07 12.04
C ALA A 78 -16.02 -4.64 13.14
N ALA A 79 -15.93 -5.40 14.23
CA ALA A 79 -14.97 -5.15 15.30
C ALA A 79 -13.52 -5.29 14.80
N GLN A 80 -13.25 -6.31 13.98
CA GLN A 80 -11.95 -6.51 13.34
C GLN A 80 -11.57 -5.33 12.45
N GLU A 81 -12.47 -4.87 11.59
CA GLU A 81 -12.22 -3.75 10.68
C GLU A 81 -11.97 -2.44 11.44
N TYR A 82 -12.74 -2.20 12.51
CA TYR A 82 -12.55 -1.04 13.38
C TYR A 82 -11.17 -1.08 14.06
N LEU A 83 -10.77 -2.22 14.64
CA LEU A 83 -9.47 -2.37 15.28
C LEU A 83 -8.31 -2.24 14.29
N THR A 84 -8.43 -2.84 13.09
CA THR A 84 -7.44 -2.70 12.03
C THR A 84 -7.32 -1.23 11.61
N ARG A 85 -8.43 -0.55 11.30
CA ARG A 85 -8.43 0.86 10.88
C ARG A 85 -7.84 1.76 11.96
N ARG A 86 -8.19 1.55 13.23
CA ARG A 86 -7.62 2.28 14.37
C ARG A 86 -6.11 2.07 14.50
N THR A 87 -5.65 0.84 14.31
CA THR A 87 -4.22 0.49 14.39
C THR A 87 -3.42 1.12 13.26
N VAL A 88 -3.93 1.02 12.03
CA VAL A 88 -3.33 1.62 10.84
C VAL A 88 -3.32 3.15 10.92
N ALA A 89 -4.39 3.77 11.44
CA ALA A 89 -4.44 5.20 11.65
C ALA A 89 -3.40 5.67 12.68
N LYS A 90 -3.23 4.96 13.80
CA LYS A 90 -2.18 5.26 14.80
C LYS A 90 -0.77 5.08 14.22
N PHE A 91 -0.54 4.00 13.48
CA PHE A 91 0.70 3.78 12.74
C PHE A 91 0.99 4.95 11.78
N GLY A 92 0.00 5.34 10.98
CA GLY A 92 0.13 6.43 10.01
C GLY A 92 0.39 7.78 10.66
N MET A 93 -0.26 8.05 11.81
CA MET A 93 -0.02 9.23 12.62
C MET A 93 1.42 9.27 13.14
N ASN A 94 1.93 8.16 13.69
CA ASN A 94 3.29 8.10 14.22
C ASN A 94 4.34 8.31 13.11
N ILE A 95 4.18 7.64 11.96
CA ILE A 95 5.07 7.84 10.81
C ILE A 95 5.04 9.29 10.32
N PHE A 96 3.84 9.87 10.21
CA PHE A 96 3.69 11.24 9.76
C PHE A 96 4.35 12.23 10.73
N ASN A 97 4.14 12.06 12.04
CA ASN A 97 4.71 12.93 13.07
C ASN A 97 6.23 12.81 13.13
N ASP A 98 6.78 11.60 13.10
CA ASP A 98 8.24 11.38 13.12
C ASP A 98 8.90 11.91 11.83
N GLY A 99 8.26 11.70 10.68
CA GLY A 99 8.71 12.24 9.41
C GLY A 99 8.64 13.77 9.33
N LEU A 100 7.58 14.38 9.87
CA LEU A 100 7.45 15.84 9.97
C LEU A 100 8.52 16.41 10.91
N LYS A 101 8.71 15.80 12.09
CA LYS A 101 9.75 16.17 13.05
C LYS A 101 11.14 16.09 12.43
N GLN A 102 11.43 15.02 11.68
CA GLN A 102 12.69 14.89 10.95
C GLN A 102 12.84 16.00 9.90
N THR A 103 11.80 16.25 9.12
CA THR A 103 11.81 17.25 8.03
C THR A 103 12.12 18.65 8.55
N LEU A 104 11.50 19.04 9.67
CA LEU A 104 11.72 20.35 10.31
C LEU A 104 13.10 20.46 10.99
N ARG A 105 13.81 19.35 11.19
CA ARG A 105 15.14 19.30 11.78
C ARG A 105 16.24 19.11 10.74
N LEU A 106 15.91 18.92 9.46
CA LEU A 106 16.90 18.78 8.40
C LEU A 106 17.84 19.99 8.41
N SER A 107 19.09 19.79 7.99
CA SER A 107 19.95 20.94 7.74
C SER A 107 19.36 21.84 6.67
N PHE A 108 19.55 23.15 6.80
CA PHE A 108 19.05 24.13 5.85
C PHE A 108 19.42 23.80 4.39
N GLN A 109 20.66 23.35 4.14
CA GLN A 109 21.10 22.89 2.82
C GLN A 109 20.22 21.75 2.28
N GLU A 110 19.88 20.78 3.12
CA GLU A 110 19.05 19.64 2.71
C GLU A 110 17.59 20.03 2.52
N PHE A 111 17.11 20.97 3.33
CA PHE A 111 15.77 21.51 3.21
C PHE A 111 15.61 22.30 1.91
N GLU A 112 16.59 23.13 1.54
CA GLU A 112 16.54 23.94 0.31
C GLU A 112 16.63 23.08 -0.97
N GLU A 113 17.44 22.01 -0.94
CA GLU A 113 17.50 21.06 -2.05
C GLU A 113 16.25 20.15 -2.12
N SER A 114 15.56 19.95 -0.99
CA SER A 114 14.34 19.14 -0.93
C SER A 114 13.12 19.99 -1.24
N ARG A 115 12.48 19.77 -2.39
CA ARG A 115 11.18 20.40 -2.69
C ARG A 115 10.17 20.06 -1.59
N SER A 116 9.60 21.07 -0.93
CA SER A 116 8.64 20.88 0.17
C SER A 116 7.48 19.93 -0.21
N GLY A 117 6.99 20.02 -1.45
CA GLY A 117 5.97 19.13 -2.01
C GLY A 117 6.40 17.66 -2.17
N THR A 118 7.67 17.38 -2.48
CA THR A 118 8.13 15.98 -2.60
C THR A 118 8.21 15.31 -1.24
N THR A 119 8.67 16.03 -0.21
CA THR A 119 8.71 15.51 1.17
C THR A 119 7.31 15.21 1.70
N LEU A 120 6.35 16.12 1.50
CA LEU A 120 4.95 15.87 1.87
C LEU A 120 4.39 14.63 1.15
N SER A 121 4.70 14.49 -0.13
CA SER A 121 4.27 13.34 -0.93
C SER A 121 4.84 12.02 -0.39
N VAL A 122 6.10 12.01 0.05
CA VAL A 122 6.73 10.83 0.70
C VAL A 122 5.96 10.45 1.97
N LEU A 123 5.64 11.41 2.84
CA LEU A 123 4.92 11.17 4.09
C LEU A 123 3.49 10.66 3.87
N GLN A 124 2.76 11.22 2.90
CA GLN A 124 1.41 10.76 2.56
C GLN A 124 1.42 9.38 1.90
N LYS A 125 2.38 9.14 1.00
CA LYS A 125 2.47 7.90 0.25
C LYS A 125 2.85 6.71 1.14
N VAL A 126 3.83 6.85 2.02
CA VAL A 126 4.20 5.77 2.96
C VAL A 126 3.04 5.37 3.87
N LYS A 127 2.24 6.34 4.34
CA LYS A 127 1.04 6.08 5.13
C LYS A 127 0.02 5.27 4.32
N THR A 128 -0.28 5.72 3.11
CA THR A 128 -1.33 5.14 2.25
C THR A 128 -0.95 3.74 1.77
N ASP A 129 0.29 3.53 1.34
CA ASP A 129 0.76 2.25 0.82
C ASP A 129 0.85 1.20 1.94
N ALA A 130 1.31 1.59 3.14
CA ALA A 130 1.32 0.72 4.30
C ALA A 130 -0.11 0.38 4.77
N GLU A 131 -1.04 1.33 4.75
CA GLU A 131 -2.44 1.11 5.07
C GLU A 131 -3.09 0.08 4.14
N ARG A 132 -2.92 0.26 2.83
CA ARG A 132 -3.43 -0.70 1.83
C ARG A 132 -2.84 -2.08 2.05
N PHE A 133 -1.52 -2.17 2.25
CA PHE A 133 -0.85 -3.45 2.49
C PHE A 133 -1.37 -4.16 3.76
N ILE A 134 -1.45 -3.47 4.89
CA ILE A 134 -1.93 -4.06 6.16
C ILE A 134 -3.38 -4.52 6.03
N ASN A 135 -4.25 -3.69 5.46
CA ASN A 135 -5.66 -4.02 5.27
C ASN A 135 -5.82 -5.25 4.37
N SER A 136 -5.15 -5.29 3.23
CA SER A 136 -5.21 -6.44 2.33
C SER A 136 -4.55 -7.68 2.94
N PHE A 137 -3.50 -7.54 3.75
CA PHE A 137 -2.87 -8.68 4.44
C PHE A 137 -3.85 -9.36 5.39
N ILE A 138 -4.55 -8.58 6.22
CA ILE A 138 -5.52 -9.11 7.17
C ILE A 138 -6.75 -9.65 6.44
N ASN A 139 -7.31 -8.89 5.50
CA ASN A 139 -8.57 -9.25 4.87
C ASN A 139 -8.44 -10.35 3.82
N VAL A 140 -7.33 -10.41 3.09
CA VAL A 140 -7.13 -11.35 1.97
C VAL A 140 -6.23 -12.49 2.39
N VAL A 141 -4.95 -12.22 2.72
CA VAL A 141 -3.96 -13.28 2.99
C VAL A 141 -4.35 -14.08 4.23
N PHE A 142 -4.56 -13.40 5.34
CA PHE A 142 -4.86 -14.06 6.60
C PHE A 142 -6.22 -14.77 6.57
N SER A 143 -7.29 -14.11 6.08
CA SER A 143 -8.59 -14.78 5.92
C SER A 143 -8.53 -15.97 4.96
N SER A 144 -7.76 -15.90 3.87
CA SER A 144 -7.57 -17.03 2.95
C SER A 144 -6.83 -18.18 3.62
N LEU A 145 -5.79 -17.89 4.42
CA LEU A 145 -5.07 -18.93 5.18
C LEU A 145 -5.99 -19.64 6.18
N VAL A 146 -6.81 -18.88 6.92
CA VAL A 146 -7.81 -19.45 7.85
C VAL A 146 -8.85 -20.27 7.08
N GLY A 147 -9.33 -19.74 5.95
CA GLY A 147 -10.30 -20.44 5.11
C GLY A 147 -9.77 -21.74 4.51
N ILE A 148 -8.55 -21.73 3.97
CA ILE A 148 -7.87 -22.93 3.47
C ILE A 148 -7.66 -23.93 4.61
N GLY A 149 -7.24 -23.47 5.78
CA GLY A 149 -7.10 -24.32 6.97
C GLY A 149 -8.42 -25.00 7.36
N PHE A 150 -9.52 -24.23 7.39
CA PHE A 150 -10.85 -24.77 7.65
C PHE A 150 -11.30 -25.76 6.59
N LEU A 151 -11.10 -25.45 5.31
CA LEU A 151 -11.45 -26.34 4.20
C LEU A 151 -10.63 -27.63 4.24
N LEU A 152 -9.33 -27.56 4.54
CA LEU A 152 -8.50 -28.76 4.69
C LEU A 152 -9.00 -29.60 5.86
N TRP A 153 -9.27 -28.99 7.02
CA TRP A 153 -9.85 -29.69 8.17
C TRP A 153 -11.21 -30.34 7.83
N TYR A 154 -12.12 -29.62 7.19
CA TYR A 154 -13.44 -30.11 6.81
C TYR A 154 -13.36 -31.22 5.74
N SER A 155 -12.49 -31.05 4.75
CA SER A 155 -12.25 -32.04 3.69
C SER A 155 -11.61 -33.31 4.25
N LEU A 156 -10.64 -33.22 5.16
CA LEU A 156 -9.99 -34.40 5.74
C LEU A 156 -10.95 -35.24 6.59
N ASN A 157 -11.86 -34.59 7.30
CA ASN A 157 -12.87 -35.29 8.11
C ASN A 157 -13.97 -35.97 7.26
N ARG A 158 -14.25 -35.47 6.05
CA ARG A 158 -15.32 -36.01 5.18
C ARG A 158 -14.77 -36.90 4.08
N ASN A 159 -13.90 -36.36 3.23
CA ASN A 159 -13.25 -37.11 2.16
C ASN A 159 -11.95 -36.44 1.67
N TRP A 160 -10.83 -37.16 1.77
CA TRP A 160 -9.50 -36.69 1.34
C TRP A 160 -9.41 -36.39 -0.17
N LEU A 161 -10.23 -37.03 -1.02
CA LEU A 161 -10.17 -36.90 -2.49
C LEU A 161 -10.34 -35.46 -3.01
N LEU A 162 -10.88 -34.56 -2.18
CA LEU A 162 -11.06 -33.16 -2.55
C LEU A 162 -9.79 -32.31 -2.32
N VAL A 163 -8.91 -32.71 -1.39
CA VAL A 163 -7.68 -31.95 -1.05
C VAL A 163 -6.77 -31.71 -2.28
N PRO A 164 -6.48 -32.71 -3.13
CA PRO A 164 -5.66 -32.50 -4.32
C PRO A 164 -6.28 -31.51 -5.31
N VAL A 165 -7.61 -31.52 -5.45
CA VAL A 165 -8.34 -30.67 -6.40
C VAL A 165 -8.25 -29.21 -5.96
N PHE A 166 -8.43 -28.96 -4.66
CA PHE A 166 -8.24 -27.63 -4.09
C PHE A 166 -6.79 -27.16 -4.18
N PHE A 167 -5.83 -28.05 -3.91
CA PHE A 167 -4.40 -27.72 -4.01
C PHE A 167 -3.99 -27.34 -5.44
N VAL A 168 -4.45 -28.11 -6.44
CA VAL A 168 -4.26 -27.80 -7.86
C VAL A 168 -4.92 -26.47 -8.22
N GLY A 169 -6.14 -26.21 -7.72
CA GLY A 169 -6.83 -24.93 -7.93
C GLY A 169 -6.05 -23.74 -7.37
N VAL A 170 -5.54 -23.84 -6.15
CA VAL A 170 -4.72 -22.80 -5.50
C VAL A 170 -3.42 -22.56 -6.28
N LEU A 171 -2.68 -23.63 -6.61
CA LEU A 171 -1.43 -23.53 -7.36
C LEU A 171 -1.64 -22.92 -8.76
N MET A 172 -2.70 -23.33 -9.44
CA MET A 172 -2.99 -22.88 -10.79
C MET A 172 -3.41 -21.41 -10.81
N LEU A 173 -4.29 -20.99 -9.89
CA LEU A 173 -4.67 -19.58 -9.75
C LEU A 173 -3.47 -18.72 -9.35
N GLY A 174 -2.67 -19.15 -8.37
CA GLY A 174 -1.50 -18.41 -7.91
C GLY A 174 -0.43 -18.22 -9.00
N SER A 175 -0.14 -19.30 -9.75
CA SER A 175 0.84 -19.26 -10.85
C SER A 175 0.40 -18.33 -11.97
N LEU A 176 -0.87 -18.42 -12.39
CA LEU A 176 -1.43 -17.59 -13.45
C LEU A 176 -1.36 -16.11 -13.09
N THR A 177 -1.78 -15.75 -11.87
CA THR A 177 -1.75 -14.34 -11.43
C THR A 177 -0.31 -13.84 -11.27
N GLY A 178 0.63 -14.68 -10.81
CA GLY A 178 2.05 -14.33 -10.68
C GLY A 178 2.73 -14.01 -12.01
N LEU A 179 2.56 -14.88 -13.03
CA LEU A 179 3.19 -14.72 -14.34
C LEU A 179 2.77 -13.42 -15.04
N VAL A 180 1.48 -13.09 -14.97
CA VAL A 180 0.92 -11.93 -15.68
C VAL A 180 1.12 -10.63 -14.89
N SER A 181 1.10 -10.68 -13.56
CA SER A 181 1.45 -9.54 -12.69
C SER A 181 2.84 -8.96 -13.03
N LYS A 182 3.82 -9.83 -13.37
CA LYS A 182 5.16 -9.39 -13.82
C LYS A 182 5.11 -8.56 -15.12
N ARG A 183 4.25 -8.94 -16.08
CA ARG A 183 4.09 -8.21 -17.36
C ARG A 183 3.36 -6.88 -17.16
N ILE A 184 2.28 -6.87 -16.39
CA ILE A 184 1.51 -5.65 -16.07
C ILE A 184 2.41 -4.64 -15.34
N LYS A 185 3.28 -5.10 -14.45
CA LYS A 185 4.24 -4.25 -13.74
C LYS A 185 5.21 -3.50 -14.66
N GLY A 186 5.62 -4.12 -15.77
CA GLY A 186 6.43 -3.44 -16.79
C GLY A 186 5.69 -2.25 -17.39
N ILE A 187 4.42 -2.45 -17.76
CA ILE A 187 3.57 -1.41 -18.34
C ILE A 187 3.29 -0.31 -17.30
N GLN A 188 2.98 -0.66 -16.05
CA GLN A 188 2.75 0.33 -14.99
C GLN A 188 3.97 1.23 -14.74
N ARG A 189 5.19 0.69 -14.83
CA ARG A 189 6.42 1.48 -14.72
C ARG A 189 6.55 2.48 -15.88
N SER A 190 6.21 2.07 -17.09
CA SER A 190 6.20 2.97 -18.26
C SER A 190 5.15 4.06 -18.11
N ILE A 191 3.95 3.72 -17.62
CA ILE A 191 2.88 4.71 -17.31
C ILE A 191 3.41 5.73 -16.31
N ASN A 192 3.90 5.29 -15.14
CA ASN A 192 4.40 6.20 -14.11
C ASN A 192 5.51 7.11 -14.65
N ARG A 193 6.42 6.59 -15.47
CA ARG A 193 7.50 7.37 -16.09
C ARG A 193 6.97 8.47 -17.03
N GLU A 194 5.99 8.14 -17.87
CA GLU A 194 5.37 9.15 -18.76
C GLU A 194 4.51 10.15 -17.98
N THR A 195 3.82 9.73 -16.91
CA THR A 195 3.09 10.63 -16.00
C THR A 195 4.02 11.60 -15.27
N ASP A 196 5.16 11.11 -14.76
CA ASP A 196 6.17 11.96 -14.11
C ASP A 196 6.73 12.99 -15.11
N LYS A 197 6.98 12.57 -16.36
CA LYS A 197 7.42 13.46 -17.44
C LYS A 197 6.36 14.51 -17.78
N GLN A 198 5.08 14.12 -17.86
CA GLN A 198 3.97 15.02 -18.11
C GLN A 198 3.81 16.05 -16.98
N ALA A 199 3.89 15.62 -15.72
CA ALA A 199 3.85 16.52 -14.58
C ALA A 199 4.99 17.55 -14.63
N GLY A 200 6.18 17.12 -15.05
CA GLY A 200 7.32 18.00 -15.30
C GLY A 200 7.02 19.08 -16.35
N VAL A 201 6.48 18.68 -17.51
CA VAL A 201 6.12 19.63 -18.58
C VAL A 201 5.01 20.58 -18.14
N ILE A 202 3.94 20.08 -17.52
CA ILE A 202 2.85 20.93 -17.01
C ILE A 202 3.38 21.95 -16.00
N THR A 203 4.26 21.53 -15.08
CA THR A 203 4.86 22.45 -14.10
C THR A 203 5.68 23.54 -14.78
N GLU A 204 6.43 23.20 -15.82
CA GLU A 204 7.21 24.17 -16.61
C GLU A 204 6.30 25.15 -17.37
N SER A 205 5.26 24.66 -18.05
CA SER A 205 4.30 25.49 -18.79
C SER A 205 3.55 26.45 -17.86
N LEU A 206 3.12 25.98 -16.68
CA LEU A 206 2.43 26.82 -15.70
C LEU A 206 3.36 27.84 -15.06
N ARG A 207 4.60 27.47 -14.72
CA ARG A 207 5.59 28.41 -14.17
C ARG A 207 5.94 29.50 -15.18
N ASN A 208 5.97 29.15 -16.47
CA ASN A 208 6.31 30.06 -17.56
C ASN A 208 5.05 30.57 -18.31
N ILE A 209 3.89 30.60 -17.65
CA ILE A 209 2.61 30.94 -18.29
C ILE A 209 2.61 32.33 -18.93
N GLU A 210 3.32 33.29 -18.32
CA GLU A 210 3.48 34.64 -18.84
C GLU A 210 4.11 34.63 -20.24
N LEU A 211 5.13 33.80 -20.46
CA LEU A 211 5.82 33.65 -21.74
C LEU A 211 4.91 32.97 -22.79
N VAL A 212 4.15 31.95 -22.37
CA VAL A 212 3.19 31.28 -23.26
C VAL A 212 2.10 32.26 -23.71
N LYS A 213 1.67 33.17 -22.83
CA LYS A 213 0.67 34.19 -23.14
C LYS A 213 1.22 35.33 -23.99
N SER A 214 2.39 35.87 -23.65
CA SER A 214 2.99 37.00 -24.36
C SER A 214 3.40 36.64 -25.80
N LEU A 215 3.77 35.38 -26.05
CA LEU A 215 4.13 34.88 -27.38
C LEU A 215 2.96 34.27 -28.17
N GLY A 216 1.73 34.26 -27.62
CA GLY A 216 0.56 33.69 -28.30
C GLY A 216 0.61 32.16 -28.49
N LEU A 217 1.47 31.45 -27.75
CA LEU A 217 1.77 30.02 -27.93
C LEU A 217 0.76 29.08 -27.24
N THR A 218 -0.41 29.57 -26.86
CA THR A 218 -1.39 28.80 -26.07
C THR A 218 -1.83 27.52 -26.80
N PHE A 219 -2.21 27.59 -28.08
CA PHE A 219 -2.65 26.41 -28.84
C PHE A 219 -1.51 25.42 -29.14
N PRO A 220 -0.31 25.86 -29.57
CA PRO A 220 0.85 24.96 -29.67
C PRO A 220 1.16 24.21 -28.37
N GLU A 221 1.11 24.90 -27.23
CA GLU A 221 1.41 24.28 -25.93
C GLU A 221 0.30 23.29 -25.52
N ILE A 222 -0.97 23.61 -25.75
CA ILE A 222 -2.09 22.67 -25.56
C ILE A 222 -1.89 21.41 -26.41
N ARG A 223 -1.51 21.56 -27.70
CA ARG A 223 -1.26 20.41 -28.58
C ARG A 223 -0.10 19.54 -28.08
N ARG A 224 1.00 20.16 -27.65
CA ARG A 224 2.15 19.46 -27.05
C ARG A 224 1.74 18.67 -25.81
N LEU A 225 0.92 19.25 -24.93
CA LEU A 225 0.41 18.56 -23.74
C LEU A 225 -0.51 17.40 -24.11
N ASN A 226 -1.41 17.59 -25.08
CA ASN A 226 -2.31 16.55 -25.57
C ASN A 226 -1.55 15.35 -26.16
N GLU A 227 -0.47 15.58 -26.91
CA GLU A 227 0.37 14.49 -27.44
C GLU A 227 1.01 13.65 -26.32
N GLN A 228 1.35 14.25 -25.18
CA GLN A 228 1.82 13.50 -24.01
C GLN A 228 0.68 12.74 -23.32
N THR A 229 -0.48 13.37 -23.18
CA THR A 229 -1.68 12.72 -22.62
C THR A 229 -2.06 11.49 -23.44
N LEU A 230 -1.98 11.56 -24.78
CA LEU A 230 -2.28 10.43 -25.67
C LEU A 230 -1.33 9.25 -25.45
N LYS A 231 -0.03 9.48 -25.25
CA LYS A 231 0.92 8.40 -24.95
C LYS A 231 0.60 7.69 -23.64
N ILE A 232 0.19 8.44 -22.62
CA ILE A 232 -0.24 7.88 -21.33
C ILE A 232 -1.53 7.08 -21.53
N TYR A 233 -2.49 7.63 -22.28
CA TYR A 233 -3.74 6.95 -22.62
C TYR A 233 -3.50 5.62 -23.34
N ASP A 234 -2.62 5.59 -24.35
CA ASP A 234 -2.29 4.36 -25.08
C ASP A 234 -1.67 3.30 -24.17
N LEU A 235 -0.78 3.71 -23.26
CA LEU A 235 -0.19 2.80 -22.26
C LEU A 235 -1.22 2.29 -21.25
N GLU A 236 -2.12 3.14 -20.77
CA GLU A 236 -3.24 2.73 -19.89
C GLU A 236 -4.21 1.80 -20.61
N MET A 237 -4.49 2.04 -21.90
CA MET A 237 -5.34 1.16 -22.70
C MET A 237 -4.68 -0.20 -22.94
N LEU A 238 -3.36 -0.23 -23.22
CA LEU A 238 -2.58 -1.47 -23.31
C LEU A 238 -2.62 -2.25 -21.99
N LYS A 239 -2.47 -1.55 -20.85
CA LYS A 239 -2.59 -2.14 -19.52
C LYS A 239 -4.01 -2.69 -19.29
N ALA A 240 -5.05 -1.90 -19.57
CA ALA A 240 -6.45 -2.29 -19.41
C ALA A 240 -6.78 -3.54 -20.23
N LYS A 241 -6.31 -3.63 -21.49
CA LYS A 241 -6.47 -4.82 -22.33
C LYS A 241 -5.81 -6.06 -21.72
N LYS A 242 -4.60 -5.91 -21.14
CA LYS A 242 -3.89 -7.01 -20.47
C LYS A 242 -4.56 -7.43 -19.17
N VAL A 243 -5.03 -6.48 -18.36
CA VAL A 243 -5.77 -6.73 -17.12
C VAL A 243 -7.10 -7.42 -17.43
N SER A 244 -7.87 -6.92 -18.39
CA SER A 244 -9.15 -7.50 -18.79
C SER A 244 -8.98 -8.93 -19.33
N SER A 245 -7.98 -9.15 -20.20
CA SER A 245 -7.65 -10.49 -20.69
C SER A 245 -7.25 -11.45 -19.56
N LEU A 246 -6.53 -10.96 -18.55
CA LEU A 246 -6.19 -11.75 -17.36
C LEU A 246 -7.44 -12.08 -16.54
N SER A 247 -8.26 -11.08 -16.22
CA SER A 247 -9.49 -11.28 -15.45
C SER A 247 -10.44 -12.26 -16.16
N PHE A 248 -10.53 -12.20 -17.49
CA PHE A 248 -11.27 -13.16 -18.29
C PHE A 248 -10.70 -14.57 -18.14
N LEU A 249 -9.38 -14.75 -18.31
CA LEU A 249 -8.75 -16.07 -18.18
C LEU A 249 -8.85 -16.62 -16.76
N GLN A 250 -8.64 -15.78 -15.75
CA GLN A 250 -8.75 -16.13 -14.33
C GLN A 250 -10.19 -16.47 -13.94
N GLY A 251 -11.18 -15.75 -14.47
CA GLY A 251 -12.60 -16.00 -14.25
C GLY A 251 -13.07 -17.32 -14.89
N ASN A 252 -12.62 -17.62 -16.12
CA ASN A 252 -12.92 -18.89 -16.77
C ASN A 252 -12.23 -20.07 -16.09
N MET A 253 -10.97 -19.90 -15.66
CA MET A 253 -10.26 -20.90 -14.86
C MET A 253 -10.97 -21.14 -13.51
N LEU A 254 -11.37 -20.03 -12.88
CA LEU A 254 -12.45 -19.88 -11.90
C LEU A 254 -13.54 -20.94 -12.03
N ASN A 255 -14.29 -20.75 -13.10
CA ASN A 255 -15.47 -21.51 -13.43
C ASN A 255 -15.14 -22.97 -13.72
N LEU A 256 -14.07 -23.23 -14.49
CA LEU A 256 -13.61 -24.60 -14.78
C LEU A 256 -13.34 -25.37 -13.49
N LEU A 257 -12.59 -24.77 -12.55
CA LEU A 257 -12.32 -25.38 -11.25
C LEU A 257 -13.60 -25.65 -10.46
N LYS A 258 -14.54 -24.69 -10.43
CA LYS A 258 -15.85 -24.89 -9.77
C LYS A 258 -16.64 -26.03 -10.39
N GLN A 259 -16.67 -26.14 -11.72
CA GLN A 259 -17.37 -27.23 -12.41
C GLN A 259 -16.68 -28.58 -12.20
N SER A 260 -15.34 -28.62 -12.19
CA SER A 260 -14.59 -29.84 -11.87
C SER A 260 -14.85 -30.31 -10.44
N ILE A 261 -14.88 -29.39 -9.46
CA ILE A 261 -15.21 -29.70 -8.07
C ILE A 261 -16.64 -30.22 -7.96
N LEU A 262 -17.60 -29.55 -8.60
CA LEU A 262 -18.99 -30.01 -8.62
C LEU A 262 -19.10 -31.42 -9.22
N PHE A 263 -18.41 -31.69 -10.33
CA PHE A 263 -18.38 -33.01 -10.95
C PHE A 263 -17.83 -34.08 -10.00
N ILE A 264 -16.72 -33.81 -9.32
CA ILE A 264 -16.12 -34.73 -8.34
C ILE A 264 -17.06 -34.96 -7.15
N LEU A 265 -17.70 -33.89 -6.63
CA LEU A 265 -18.66 -34.00 -5.54
C LEU A 265 -19.88 -34.86 -5.94
N LEU A 266 -20.44 -34.65 -7.14
CA LEU A 266 -21.53 -35.47 -7.68
C LEU A 266 -21.11 -36.93 -7.86
N TRP A 267 -19.89 -37.17 -8.37
CA TRP A 267 -19.35 -38.52 -8.52
C TRP A 267 -19.18 -39.24 -7.18
N LEU A 268 -18.80 -38.52 -6.12
CA LEU A 268 -18.73 -39.05 -4.76
C LEU A 268 -20.12 -39.35 -4.16
N ILE A 269 -21.14 -38.55 -4.51
CA ILE A 269 -22.54 -38.86 -4.16
C ILE A 269 -23.00 -40.14 -4.87
N PHE A 270 -22.67 -40.33 -6.16
CA PHE A 270 -23.04 -41.56 -6.88
C PHE A 270 -22.44 -42.82 -6.25
N ARG A 271 -21.26 -42.68 -5.63
CA ARG A 271 -20.61 -43.74 -4.84
C ARG A 271 -21.13 -43.86 -3.41
N ARG A 272 -22.14 -43.08 -3.03
CA ARG A 272 -22.74 -42.99 -1.68
C ARG A 272 -21.73 -42.66 -0.58
N ILE A 273 -20.65 -41.94 -0.92
CA ILE A 273 -19.62 -41.52 0.04
C ILE A 273 -19.99 -40.18 0.67
N LEU A 274 -20.65 -39.30 -0.09
CA LEU A 274 -21.11 -37.98 0.37
C LEU A 274 -22.63 -37.86 0.31
N SER A 275 -23.17 -37.01 1.17
CA SER A 275 -24.58 -36.60 1.15
C SER A 275 -24.83 -35.38 0.26
N THR A 276 -26.11 -35.08 -0.01
CA THR A 276 -26.52 -33.91 -0.78
C THR A 276 -26.19 -32.61 -0.02
N GLY A 277 -26.37 -32.60 1.30
CA GLY A 277 -26.03 -31.48 2.17
C GLY A 277 -24.52 -31.21 2.20
N GLU A 278 -23.69 -32.26 2.23
CA GLU A 278 -22.24 -32.13 2.16
C GLU A 278 -21.77 -31.54 0.83
N LEU A 279 -22.39 -31.89 -0.29
CA LEU A 279 -22.10 -31.27 -1.59
C LEU A 279 -22.37 -29.77 -1.56
N ILE A 280 -23.54 -29.36 -1.05
CA ILE A 280 -23.91 -27.93 -1.02
C ILE A 280 -22.96 -27.17 -0.10
N ALA A 281 -22.66 -27.71 1.08
CA ALA A 281 -21.70 -27.12 2.02
C ALA A 281 -20.33 -26.95 1.37
N MET A 282 -19.79 -28.00 0.76
CA MET A 282 -18.49 -27.97 0.07
C MET A 282 -18.48 -26.97 -1.10
N GLN A 283 -19.57 -26.87 -1.87
CA GLN A 283 -19.66 -25.95 -3.00
C GLN A 283 -19.62 -24.49 -2.56
N PHE A 284 -20.31 -24.15 -1.47
CA PHE A 284 -20.28 -22.80 -0.90
C PHE A 284 -18.93 -22.48 -0.25
N ILE A 285 -18.37 -23.40 0.53
CA ILE A 285 -17.03 -23.25 1.14
C ILE A 285 -15.97 -23.02 0.04
N SER A 286 -16.02 -23.80 -1.05
CA SER A 286 -15.12 -23.65 -2.21
C SER A 286 -15.21 -22.24 -2.80
N THR A 287 -16.42 -21.75 -3.01
CA THR A 287 -16.65 -20.42 -3.58
C THR A 287 -16.17 -19.31 -2.65
N ALA A 288 -16.40 -19.44 -1.34
CA ALA A 288 -15.95 -18.48 -0.33
C ALA A 288 -14.42 -18.37 -0.24
N ILE A 289 -13.69 -19.44 -0.56
CA ILE A 289 -12.22 -19.47 -0.50
C ILE A 289 -11.57 -19.06 -1.82
N PHE A 290 -12.13 -19.46 -2.96
CA PHE A 290 -11.52 -19.13 -4.25
C PHE A 290 -11.60 -17.66 -4.64
N THR A 291 -12.63 -16.94 -4.21
CA THR A 291 -12.74 -15.50 -4.47
C THR A 291 -11.56 -14.70 -3.89
N PRO A 292 -11.27 -14.75 -2.57
CA PRO A 292 -10.12 -14.03 -2.01
C PRO A 292 -8.77 -14.57 -2.48
N LEU A 293 -8.69 -15.86 -2.86
CA LEU A 293 -7.49 -16.42 -3.51
C LEU A 293 -7.15 -15.70 -4.84
N GLN A 294 -8.14 -15.19 -5.59
CA GLN A 294 -7.87 -14.42 -6.80
C GLN A 294 -7.15 -13.11 -6.51
N GLU A 295 -7.42 -12.49 -5.36
CA GLU A 295 -6.81 -11.23 -4.95
C GLU A 295 -5.37 -11.39 -4.42
N LEU A 296 -4.95 -12.62 -4.07
CA LEU A 296 -3.59 -12.87 -3.59
C LEU A 296 -2.50 -12.44 -4.57
N GLY A 297 -2.76 -12.53 -5.88
CA GLY A 297 -1.76 -12.09 -6.84
C GLY A 297 -1.57 -10.56 -6.92
N ASN A 298 -2.49 -9.78 -6.35
CA ASN A 298 -2.29 -8.33 -6.15
C ASN A 298 -1.45 -8.04 -4.90
N MET A 299 -1.34 -8.99 -3.96
CA MET A 299 -0.58 -8.78 -2.71
C MET A 299 0.90 -8.57 -2.95
N ILE A 300 1.48 -9.19 -3.99
CA ILE A 300 2.88 -8.95 -4.35
C ILE A 300 3.11 -7.52 -4.83
N ILE A 301 2.10 -6.88 -5.41
CA ILE A 301 2.18 -5.48 -5.86
C ILE A 301 2.14 -4.58 -4.64
N LEU A 302 1.12 -4.73 -3.78
CA LEU A 302 0.95 -3.96 -2.56
C LEU A 302 2.15 -4.07 -1.62
N TYR A 303 2.70 -5.28 -1.46
CA TYR A 303 3.92 -5.50 -0.69
C TYR A 303 5.10 -4.69 -1.25
N ARG A 304 5.30 -4.71 -2.56
CA ARG A 304 6.42 -4.01 -3.20
C ARG A 304 6.25 -2.49 -3.20
N GLU A 305 5.02 -2.00 -3.28
CA GLU A 305 4.71 -0.58 -3.15
C GLU A 305 4.98 -0.08 -1.73
N ALA A 306 4.46 -0.81 -0.73
CA ALA A 306 4.73 -0.50 0.67
C ALA A 306 6.23 -0.55 0.97
N ASP A 307 6.97 -1.54 0.48
CA ASP A 307 8.42 -1.62 0.69
C ASP A 307 9.18 -0.45 0.06
N ALA A 308 8.87 -0.08 -1.19
CA ALA A 308 9.49 1.05 -1.86
C ALA A 308 9.21 2.39 -1.14
N SER A 309 7.98 2.59 -0.69
CA SER A 309 7.59 3.80 0.04
C SER A 309 8.21 3.86 1.43
N LEU A 310 8.33 2.72 2.13
CA LEU A 310 9.07 2.63 3.39
C LEU A 310 10.57 2.88 3.21
N GLN A 311 11.20 2.39 2.15
CA GLN A 311 12.60 2.70 1.84
C GLN A 311 12.81 4.19 1.54
N THR A 312 11.88 4.81 0.83
CA THR A 312 11.94 6.25 0.54
C THR A 312 11.80 7.08 1.83
N PHE A 313 10.88 6.67 2.70
CA PHE A 313 10.74 7.25 4.04
C PHE A 313 12.00 7.04 4.89
N ASP A 314 12.63 5.87 4.85
CA ASP A 314 13.87 5.60 5.57
C ASP A 314 15.02 6.54 5.15
N ARG A 315 15.16 6.76 3.84
CA ARG A 315 16.15 7.70 3.31
C ARG A 315 15.92 9.11 3.84
N LEU A 316 14.66 9.55 3.97
CA LEU A 316 14.32 10.83 4.60
C LEU A 316 14.71 10.84 6.08
N MET A 317 14.41 9.76 6.81
CA MET A 317 14.73 9.62 8.25
C MET A 317 16.24 9.61 8.53
N ASN A 318 17.05 9.19 7.56
CA ASN A 318 18.51 9.13 7.68
C ASN A 318 19.23 10.38 7.14
N LYS A 319 18.51 11.40 6.66
CA LYS A 319 19.12 12.68 6.23
C LYS A 319 19.75 13.44 7.40
N PRO A 320 20.82 14.22 7.16
CA PRO A 320 21.48 15.00 8.20
C PRO A 320 20.53 16.05 8.78
N VAL A 321 20.55 16.16 10.10
CA VAL A 321 19.79 17.16 10.86
C VAL A 321 20.71 18.27 11.35
N GLU A 322 20.15 19.47 11.49
CA GLU A 322 20.80 20.58 12.19
C GLU A 322 21.06 20.16 13.65
N LYS A 323 22.33 20.26 14.05
CA LYS A 323 22.77 19.99 15.41
C LYS A 323 22.97 21.32 16.12
N ARG A 324 22.22 21.55 17.18
CA ARG A 324 22.59 22.57 18.16
C ARG A 324 23.69 21.98 19.05
N PRO A 325 24.77 22.73 19.35
CA PRO A 325 25.77 22.28 20.30
C PRO A 325 25.10 22.06 21.67
N GLU A 326 25.47 20.98 22.36
CA GLU A 326 24.91 20.66 23.70
C GLU A 326 25.29 21.74 24.73
N ASN A 327 26.48 22.32 24.58
CA ASN A 327 26.96 23.43 25.39
C ASN A 327 27.01 24.68 24.51
N SER A 328 25.90 25.42 24.43
CA SER A 328 25.90 26.73 23.79
C SER A 328 26.64 27.74 24.67
N VAL A 329 27.57 28.48 24.08
CA VAL A 329 28.22 29.62 24.73
C VAL A 329 27.41 30.86 24.39
N GLU A 330 27.01 31.63 25.40
CA GLU A 330 26.45 32.96 25.17
C GLU A 330 27.57 33.88 24.70
N ILE A 331 27.31 34.56 23.58
CA ILE A 331 28.29 35.45 22.95
C ILE A 331 27.89 36.89 23.28
N ASP A 332 28.86 37.71 23.71
CA ASP A 332 28.69 39.15 23.89
C ASP A 332 28.32 39.86 22.58
N SER A 333 28.08 41.17 22.65
CA SER A 333 27.74 41.99 21.49
C SER A 333 28.77 41.82 20.36
N LEU A 334 28.29 41.62 19.12
CA LEU A 334 29.12 41.42 17.93
C LEU A 334 30.06 42.63 17.69
N VAL A 335 31.37 42.44 17.87
CA VAL A 335 32.39 43.49 17.71
C VAL A 335 32.99 43.50 16.29
N SER A 336 33.18 42.33 15.70
CA SER A 336 33.75 42.18 14.36
C SER A 336 33.32 40.87 13.72
N LEU A 337 33.43 40.79 12.39
CA LEU A 337 33.18 39.60 11.61
C LEU A 337 34.30 39.42 10.58
N ARG A 338 34.77 38.18 10.40
CA ARG A 338 35.82 37.84 9.45
C ARG A 338 35.47 36.57 8.69
N PHE A 339 35.65 36.61 7.38
CA PHE A 339 35.80 35.44 6.51
C PHE A 339 37.29 35.25 6.29
N ASP A 340 37.79 34.03 6.44
CA ASP A 340 39.20 33.69 6.25
C ASP A 340 39.32 32.51 5.27
N GLN A 341 39.75 32.79 4.04
CA GLN A 341 39.93 31.78 2.99
C GLN A 341 38.73 30.84 2.80
N VAL A 342 37.52 31.38 2.94
CA VAL A 342 36.29 30.58 2.97
C VAL A 342 36.01 29.98 1.60
N VAL A 343 35.77 28.67 1.58
CA VAL A 343 35.35 27.91 0.40
C VAL A 343 34.01 27.25 0.69
N PHE A 344 33.07 27.37 -0.26
CA PHE A 344 31.78 26.69 -0.16
C PHE A 344 31.30 26.17 -1.51
N ARG A 345 30.69 24.98 -1.46
CA ARG A 345 30.10 24.29 -2.60
C ARG A 345 28.75 23.69 -2.22
N HIS A 346 27.72 23.96 -3.02
CA HIS A 346 26.42 23.27 -2.91
C HIS A 346 26.59 21.77 -3.22
N LYS A 347 25.83 20.88 -2.57
CA LYS A 347 26.00 19.42 -2.74
C LYS A 347 25.81 18.96 -4.18
N THR A 348 24.89 19.59 -4.89
CA THR A 348 24.57 19.27 -6.28
C THR A 348 25.43 20.02 -7.32
N ALA A 349 26.28 20.96 -6.89
CA ALA A 349 27.11 21.75 -7.79
C ALA A 349 28.48 21.09 -8.06
N GLY A 350 28.90 21.13 -9.33
CA GLY A 350 30.23 20.63 -9.75
C GLY A 350 31.39 21.58 -9.44
N TYR A 351 31.12 22.83 -9.02
CA TYR A 351 32.12 23.87 -8.79
C TYR A 351 31.82 24.67 -7.52
N ASN A 352 32.85 25.31 -6.96
CA ASN A 352 32.74 26.13 -5.76
C ASN A 352 31.90 27.38 -6.05
N SER A 353 30.88 27.62 -5.24
CA SER A 353 30.07 28.85 -5.34
C SER A 353 30.75 30.03 -4.67
N ILE A 354 31.59 29.74 -3.67
CA ILE A 354 32.48 30.67 -2.98
C ILE A 354 33.85 30.01 -2.96
N ASP A 355 34.87 30.71 -3.41
CA ASP A 355 36.22 30.16 -3.57
C ASP A 355 37.25 31.13 -2.97
N ASN A 356 37.82 30.73 -1.83
CA ASN A 356 38.90 31.42 -1.12
C ASN A 356 38.61 32.90 -0.80
N ILE A 357 37.40 33.20 -0.29
CA ILE A 357 37.00 34.57 0.06
C ILE A 357 37.49 34.94 1.46
N SER A 358 38.20 36.07 1.56
CA SER A 358 38.68 36.64 2.83
C SER A 358 38.29 38.11 2.95
N PHE A 359 37.64 38.50 4.04
CA PHE A 359 37.37 39.90 4.38
C PHE A 359 37.11 40.06 5.88
N LYS A 360 37.33 41.25 6.42
CA LYS A 360 37.03 41.62 7.81
C LYS A 360 36.15 42.86 7.83
N ILE A 361 35.18 42.89 8.74
CA ILE A 361 34.33 44.04 9.00
C ILE A 361 34.25 44.30 10.50
N GLU A 362 34.32 45.57 10.89
CA GLU A 362 34.22 46.02 12.27
C GLU A 362 32.86 46.66 12.55
N ARG A 363 32.49 46.74 13.83
CA ARG A 363 31.23 47.34 14.26
C ARG A 363 31.09 48.77 13.72
N GLY A 364 29.95 49.06 13.10
CA GLY A 364 29.64 50.36 12.50
C GLY A 364 30.04 50.50 11.03
N GLN A 365 30.77 49.52 10.46
CA GLN A 365 31.06 49.48 9.04
C GLN A 365 29.93 48.82 8.24
N THR A 366 29.77 49.24 6.99
CA THR A 366 28.80 48.68 6.04
C THR A 366 29.54 48.14 4.84
N ILE A 367 29.29 46.88 4.48
CA ILE A 367 29.83 46.25 3.28
C ILE A 367 28.74 46.06 2.22
N ALA A 368 29.04 46.39 0.98
CA ALA A 368 28.16 46.17 -0.16
C ALA A 368 28.68 45.02 -1.02
N PHE A 369 27.87 43.98 -1.21
CA PHE A 369 28.17 42.88 -2.13
C PHE A 369 27.54 43.15 -3.50
N VAL A 370 28.36 43.42 -4.51
CA VAL A 370 27.91 43.79 -5.87
C VAL A 370 28.45 42.79 -6.89
N GLY A 371 27.65 42.41 -7.89
CA GLY A 371 28.06 41.51 -8.96
C GLY A 371 26.86 40.97 -9.77
N PRO A 372 27.10 40.26 -10.87
CA PRO A 372 26.04 39.70 -11.72
C PRO A 372 25.19 38.65 -10.99
N SER A 373 24.00 38.34 -11.51
CA SER A 373 23.16 37.26 -10.94
C SER A 373 23.93 35.93 -10.92
N GLY A 374 23.77 35.15 -9.85
CA GLY A 374 24.49 33.88 -9.67
C GLY A 374 25.93 33.98 -9.14
N SER A 375 26.47 35.18 -8.91
CA SER A 375 27.86 35.37 -8.43
C SER A 375 28.13 34.96 -6.97
N GLY A 376 27.22 34.24 -6.30
CA GLY A 376 27.40 33.78 -4.91
C GLY A 376 27.01 34.76 -3.79
N LYS A 377 26.53 35.97 -4.09
CA LYS A 377 26.15 36.98 -3.07
C LYS A 377 25.18 36.45 -2.01
N SER A 378 24.09 35.81 -2.41
CA SER A 378 23.11 35.24 -1.47
C SER A 378 23.69 34.07 -0.68
N THR A 379 24.63 33.32 -1.27
CA THR A 379 25.35 32.23 -0.59
C THR A 379 26.27 32.77 0.49
N LEU A 380 26.97 33.89 0.27
CA LEU A 380 27.76 34.58 1.30
C LEU A 380 26.90 35.00 2.49
N VAL A 381 25.75 35.60 2.24
CA VAL A 381 24.84 36.02 3.31
C VAL A 381 24.35 34.81 4.12
N LYS A 382 24.01 33.69 3.45
CA LYS A 382 23.59 32.45 4.13
C LYS A 382 24.72 31.82 4.96
N LEU A 383 25.96 31.86 4.48
CA LEU A 383 27.13 31.45 5.27
C LEU A 383 27.31 32.35 6.50
N LEU A 384 27.15 33.67 6.32
CA LEU A 384 27.30 34.66 7.37
C LEU A 384 26.31 34.45 8.53
N VAL A 385 25.06 34.11 8.23
CA VAL A 385 24.03 33.82 9.26
C VAL A 385 24.06 32.36 9.75
N GLY A 386 25.06 31.57 9.34
CA GLY A 386 25.25 30.19 9.78
C GLY A 386 24.26 29.17 9.20
N LEU A 387 23.48 29.54 8.17
CA LEU A 387 22.57 28.61 7.47
C LEU A 387 23.34 27.60 6.61
N TYR A 388 24.54 27.96 6.15
CA TYR A 388 25.47 27.03 5.54
C TYR A 388 26.74 26.93 6.37
N THR A 389 27.33 25.75 6.36
CA THR A 389 28.68 25.52 6.89
C THR A 389 29.67 25.52 5.71
N PRO A 390 30.77 26.28 5.79
CA PRO A 390 31.80 26.25 4.74
C PRO A 390 32.45 24.87 4.65
N VAL A 391 33.00 24.58 3.48
CA VAL A 391 33.79 23.35 3.24
C VAL A 391 35.18 23.49 3.89
N SER A 392 35.75 24.70 3.84
CA SER A 392 36.99 25.08 4.50
C SER A 392 37.04 26.59 4.73
N GLY A 393 37.95 27.02 5.61
CA GLY A 393 38.13 28.42 6.01
C GLY A 393 37.37 28.81 7.26
#